data_AF-A0A2A7UP68-F1
#
_entry.id   AF-A0A2A7UP68-F1
#
_cell.length_a   1.000
_cell.length_b   1.000
_cell.length_c   1.000
_cell.angle_alpha   90.00
_cell.angle_beta   90.00
_cell.angle_gamma   90.00
#
_symmetry.space_group_name_H-M   'P 1'
#
loop_
_entity.id
_entity.type
_entity.pdbx_description
1 polymer ?
#
loop_
_entity_poly.entity_id
_entity_poly.type
_entity_poly.pdbx_seq_one_letter_code
_entity_poly.pdbx_strand_id
1 'polypeptide(L)'
;MLRGTPGNATILGVRPGVRGTAWPLPRRRAGGAVAAGGQSGATEPEQVFRVRVQPVGRLPYEATVRQPVRPADLSVMRPGDTVRCRIDPDDPARLVLYVDQTTDDATTGRTRILADGRRAEATVLAATPVATDYGGRDDPVLRLDLELRAWDEPRPWRVRVIEPVPLAALELVDLGKHLRVAFFTVDRGESVAVDWAASVAED
;
A
#
# COMPACT_ATOMS: atom_id res chain seq x y z
N MET A 1 10.45 -18.72 -0.63
CA MET A 1 11.07 -17.71 0.28
C MET A 1 11.75 -16.64 -0.56
N LEU A 2 11.21 -15.41 -0.58
CA LEU A 2 11.89 -14.28 -1.20
C LEU A 2 13.13 -13.92 -0.37
N ARG A 3 14.32 -14.11 -0.94
CA ARG A 3 15.61 -13.73 -0.32
C ARG A 3 15.92 -12.28 -0.75
N GLY A 4 16.11 -11.38 0.21
CA GLY A 4 16.44 -9.98 -0.04
C GLY A 4 16.36 -9.14 1.23
N THR A 5 17.06 -8.01 1.25
CA THR A 5 17.03 -7.04 2.35
C THR A 5 15.63 -6.40 2.41
N PRO A 6 14.95 -6.39 3.58
CA PRO A 6 13.65 -5.73 3.71
C PRO A 6 13.80 -4.22 3.60
N GLY A 7 12.83 -3.57 2.95
CA GLY A 7 12.75 -2.12 2.87
C GLY A 7 11.31 -1.65 2.62
N ASN A 8 11.12 -0.33 2.67
CA ASN A 8 9.87 0.31 2.26
C ASN A 8 10.06 0.98 0.90
N ALA A 9 9.01 1.03 0.09
CA ALA A 9 9.01 1.66 -1.21
C ALA A 9 7.75 2.52 -1.39
N THR A 10 7.92 3.83 -1.57
CA THR A 10 6.83 4.73 -1.94
C THR A 10 6.61 4.67 -3.44
N ILE A 11 5.39 4.36 -3.88
CA ILE A 11 5.01 4.37 -5.29
C ILE A 11 4.99 5.82 -5.79
N LEU A 12 5.76 6.12 -6.81
CA LEU A 12 5.78 7.42 -7.50
C LEU A 12 4.87 7.42 -8.74
N GLY A 13 4.67 6.24 -9.34
CA GLY A 13 3.88 6.07 -10.55
C GLY A 13 3.56 4.60 -10.79
N VAL A 14 2.37 4.32 -11.34
CA VAL A 14 1.97 2.98 -11.79
C VAL A 14 1.41 3.10 -13.19
N ARG A 15 1.81 2.18 -14.08
CA ARG A 15 1.23 2.06 -15.41
C ARG A 15 1.14 0.59 -15.82
N PRO A 16 0.15 0.22 -16.66
CA PRO A 16 0.11 -1.11 -17.24
C PRO A 16 1.39 -1.40 -18.04
N GLY A 17 1.99 -2.56 -17.81
CA GLY A 17 2.99 -3.11 -18.71
C GLY A 17 2.32 -3.53 -20.01
N VAL A 18 2.62 -2.84 -21.10
CA VAL A 18 2.27 -3.36 -22.43
C VAL A 18 3.10 -4.64 -22.59
N ARG A 19 2.43 -5.80 -22.70
CA ARG A 19 3.08 -7.02 -23.19
C ARG A 19 3.69 -6.65 -24.53
N GLY A 20 5.02 -6.53 -24.56
CA GLY A 20 5.74 -6.49 -25.83
C GLY A 20 5.25 -7.65 -26.67
N THR A 21 4.81 -7.35 -27.88
CA THR A 21 4.49 -8.30 -28.93
C THR A 21 5.51 -9.44 -28.89
N ALA A 22 5.00 -10.67 -28.74
CA ALA A 22 5.81 -11.86 -28.87
C ALA A 22 6.55 -11.79 -30.22
N TRP A 23 7.87 -11.62 -30.16
CA TRP A 23 8.73 -11.78 -31.33
C TRP A 23 8.57 -13.23 -31.82
N PRO A 24 8.44 -13.48 -33.13
CA PRO A 24 8.14 -14.82 -33.64
C PRO A 24 9.33 -15.76 -33.38
N LEU A 25 9.14 -16.73 -32.51
CA LEU A 25 10.00 -17.92 -32.46
C LEU A 25 9.76 -18.76 -33.72
N PRO A 26 10.81 -19.29 -34.37
CA PRO A 26 10.65 -20.05 -35.60
C PRO A 26 9.86 -21.34 -35.33
N ARG A 27 8.86 -21.58 -36.19
CA ARG A 27 8.07 -22.80 -36.26
C ARG A 27 8.99 -24.02 -36.38
N ARG A 28 8.83 -24.98 -35.47
CA ARG A 28 9.18 -26.39 -35.73
C ARG A 28 7.93 -27.24 -35.56
N ARG A 29 7.37 -27.70 -36.70
CA ARG A 29 6.49 -28.88 -36.83
C ARG A 29 7.18 -30.09 -36.16
N ALA A 30 6.54 -31.10 -35.58
CA ALA A 30 5.18 -31.64 -35.63
C ALA A 30 4.92 -32.54 -34.41
N GLY A 31 3.66 -32.87 -34.13
CA GLY A 31 3.27 -33.97 -33.25
C GLY A 31 1.97 -33.67 -32.52
N GLY A 32 0.86 -34.23 -32.99
CA GLY A 32 -0.49 -33.90 -32.52
C GLY A 32 -0.86 -34.48 -31.16
N ALA A 33 -1.77 -33.78 -30.48
CA ALA A 33 -2.86 -34.35 -29.71
C ALA A 33 -3.85 -33.22 -29.41
N VAL A 34 -5.09 -33.40 -29.84
CA VAL A 34 -6.23 -32.56 -29.45
C VAL A 34 -6.57 -32.88 -27.99
N ALA A 35 -6.45 -31.88 -27.12
CA ALA A 35 -7.11 -31.86 -25.83
C ALA A 35 -7.86 -30.54 -25.71
N ALA A 36 -9.17 -30.60 -25.95
CA ALA A 36 -10.10 -29.57 -25.56
C ALA A 36 -10.31 -29.64 -24.05
N GLY A 37 -10.36 -28.47 -23.40
CA GLY A 37 -10.77 -28.34 -22.00
C GLY A 37 -9.64 -28.05 -21.04
N GLY A 38 -9.51 -26.77 -20.64
CA GLY A 38 -8.60 -26.36 -19.57
C GLY A 38 -8.52 -24.85 -19.50
N GLN A 39 -9.27 -24.26 -18.57
CA GLN A 39 -9.32 -22.84 -18.25
C GLN A 39 -7.91 -22.21 -18.23
N SER A 40 -7.56 -21.39 -19.22
CA SER A 40 -6.30 -20.63 -19.20
C SER A 40 -6.41 -19.51 -18.19
N GLY A 41 -5.78 -19.70 -17.05
CA GLY A 41 -5.63 -18.72 -15.98
C GLY A 41 -5.22 -17.37 -16.55
N ALA A 42 -6.03 -16.36 -16.26
CA ALA A 42 -5.70 -14.98 -16.55
C ALA A 42 -4.37 -14.67 -15.87
N THR A 43 -3.30 -14.59 -16.66
CA THR A 43 -1.99 -14.18 -16.16
C THR A 43 -2.18 -12.75 -15.67
N GLU A 44 -1.92 -12.51 -14.39
CA GLU A 44 -2.03 -11.18 -13.78
C GLU A 44 -1.33 -10.14 -14.67
N PRO A 45 -1.99 -9.00 -14.97
CA PRO A 45 -1.42 -8.02 -15.88
C PRO A 45 -0.13 -7.46 -15.28
N GLU A 46 0.98 -7.56 -16.02
CA GLU A 46 2.25 -6.95 -15.62
C GLU A 46 2.04 -5.45 -15.38
N GLN A 47 2.53 -4.96 -14.25
CA GLN A 47 2.51 -3.54 -13.90
C GLN A 47 3.93 -3.00 -13.87
N VAL A 48 4.10 -1.76 -14.30
CA VAL A 48 5.36 -1.03 -14.22
C VAL A 48 5.21 0.05 -13.15
N PHE A 49 5.97 -0.10 -12.07
CA PHE A 49 6.02 0.85 -10.97
C PHE A 49 7.29 1.68 -11.06
N ARG A 50 7.16 3.00 -10.87
CA ARG A 50 8.29 3.85 -10.46
C ARG A 50 8.17 4.04 -8.97
N VAL A 51 9.23 3.75 -8.21
CA VAL A 51 9.20 3.78 -6.75
C VAL A 51 10.40 4.54 -6.19
N ARG A 52 10.23 5.13 -5.01
CA ARG A 52 11.33 5.59 -4.15
C ARG A 52 11.50 4.58 -3.03
N VAL A 53 12.64 3.89 -3.04
CA VAL A 53 13.00 2.87 -2.05
C VAL A 53 13.74 3.54 -0.90
N GLN A 54 13.38 3.18 0.34
CA GLN A 54 14.05 3.62 1.56
C GLN A 54 14.52 2.39 2.34
N PRO A 55 15.76 1.91 2.06
CA PRO A 55 16.35 0.80 2.79
C PRO A 55 16.80 1.24 4.19
N VAL A 56 16.74 0.33 5.15
CA VAL A 56 17.26 0.60 6.50
C VAL A 56 18.76 0.90 6.44
N GLY A 57 19.16 2.05 6.98
CA GLY A 57 20.57 2.46 7.07
C GLY A 57 21.22 2.89 5.75
N ARG A 58 20.44 3.14 4.69
CA ARG A 58 20.95 3.66 3.40
C ARG A 58 20.13 4.86 2.92
N LEU A 59 20.73 5.65 2.03
CA LEU A 59 20.03 6.77 1.40
C LEU A 59 18.89 6.26 0.49
N PRO A 60 17.75 6.97 0.44
CA PRO A 60 16.69 6.65 -0.50
C PRO A 60 17.15 6.73 -1.95
N TYR A 61 16.64 5.85 -2.81
CA TYR A 61 16.90 5.86 -4.25
C TYR A 61 15.64 5.55 -5.06
N GLU A 62 15.62 5.94 -6.34
CA GLU A 62 14.49 5.64 -7.23
C GLU A 62 14.78 4.41 -8.09
N ALA A 63 13.75 3.58 -8.29
CA ALA A 63 13.83 2.36 -9.10
C ALA A 63 12.58 2.18 -9.96
N THR A 64 12.71 1.41 -11.04
CA THR A 64 11.58 0.97 -11.87
C THR A 64 11.43 -0.54 -11.74
N VAL A 65 10.25 -1.00 -11.32
CA VAL A 65 9.94 -2.41 -11.10
C VAL A 65 8.87 -2.86 -12.07
N ARG A 66 9.08 -4.02 -12.70
CA ARG A 66 8.08 -4.68 -13.55
C ARG A 66 7.70 -5.98 -12.89
N GLN A 67 6.45 -6.12 -12.47
CA GLN A 67 5.98 -7.35 -11.85
C GLN A 67 4.47 -7.57 -12.10
N PRO A 68 4.00 -8.83 -12.15
CA PRO A 68 2.58 -9.12 -12.02
C PRO A 68 2.09 -8.71 -10.63
N VAL A 69 0.86 -8.20 -10.56
CA VAL A 69 0.21 -7.80 -9.29
C VAL A 69 -1.25 -8.20 -9.36
N ARG A 70 -1.76 -8.75 -8.25
CA ARG A 70 -3.18 -9.07 -8.10
C ARG A 70 -4.03 -7.79 -8.19
N PRO A 71 -5.22 -7.84 -8.82
CA PRO A 71 -6.13 -6.70 -8.83
C PRO A 71 -6.47 -6.14 -7.44
N ALA A 72 -6.53 -7.01 -6.41
CA ALA A 72 -6.73 -6.59 -5.01
C ALA A 72 -5.55 -5.73 -4.50
N ASP A 73 -4.32 -6.23 -4.64
CA ASP A 73 -3.10 -5.52 -4.22
C ASP A 73 -2.89 -4.22 -5.00
N LEU A 74 -3.32 -4.18 -6.27
CA LEU A 74 -3.25 -2.96 -7.08
C LEU A 74 -3.96 -1.79 -6.41
N SER A 75 -5.05 -2.00 -5.68
CA SER A 75 -5.80 -0.91 -5.03
C SER A 75 -4.98 -0.14 -3.97
N VAL A 76 -3.94 -0.78 -3.41
CA VAL A 76 -3.01 -0.21 -2.40
C VAL A 76 -1.60 0.05 -2.95
N MET A 77 -1.45 0.02 -4.28
CA MET A 77 -0.19 0.31 -4.98
C MET A 77 -0.37 1.49 -5.94
N ARG A 78 -0.88 2.61 -5.43
CA ARG A 78 -1.12 3.86 -6.15
C ARG A 78 -0.03 4.90 -5.85
N PRO A 79 0.18 5.90 -6.72
CA PRO A 79 1.15 6.95 -6.47
C PRO A 79 0.89 7.64 -5.12
N GLY A 80 1.90 7.68 -4.26
CA GLY A 80 1.82 8.14 -2.87
C GLY A 80 1.77 7.02 -1.83
N ASP A 81 1.39 5.80 -2.22
CA ASP A 81 1.29 4.66 -1.30
C ASP A 81 2.69 4.13 -0.96
N THR A 82 2.91 3.76 0.30
CA THR A 82 4.12 3.05 0.72
C THR A 82 3.82 1.58 0.89
N VAL A 83 4.60 0.73 0.20
CA VAL A 83 4.51 -0.73 0.26
C VAL A 83 5.83 -1.34 0.71
N ARG A 84 5.80 -2.61 1.10
CA ARG A 84 7.01 -3.34 1.49
C ARG A 84 7.74 -3.79 0.24
N CYS A 85 9.06 -3.90 0.35
CA CYS A 85 9.89 -4.42 -0.72
C CYS A 85 11.00 -5.33 -0.20
N ARG A 86 11.44 -6.25 -1.06
CA ARG A 86 12.66 -7.02 -0.90
C ARG A 86 13.67 -6.59 -1.95
N ILE A 87 14.83 -6.14 -1.49
CA ILE A 87 15.92 -5.63 -2.33
C ILE A 87 16.98 -6.73 -2.45
N ASP A 88 17.38 -7.07 -3.67
CA ASP A 88 18.52 -7.95 -3.91
C ASP A 88 19.80 -7.27 -3.36
N PRO A 89 20.56 -7.90 -2.44
CA PRO A 89 21.75 -7.31 -1.86
C PRO A 89 22.87 -7.06 -2.88
N ASP A 90 22.90 -7.84 -3.96
CA ASP A 90 23.93 -7.76 -5.01
C ASP A 90 23.54 -6.75 -6.10
N ASP A 91 22.24 -6.45 -6.26
CA ASP A 91 21.72 -5.51 -7.25
C ASP A 91 20.51 -4.72 -6.70
N PRO A 92 20.71 -3.47 -6.23
CA PRO A 92 19.63 -2.64 -5.71
C PRO A 92 18.51 -2.31 -6.72
N ALA A 93 18.74 -2.47 -8.02
CA ALA A 93 17.69 -2.29 -9.03
C ALA A 93 16.74 -3.51 -9.11
N ARG A 94 17.18 -4.67 -8.62
CA ARG A 94 16.36 -5.89 -8.52
C ARG A 94 15.65 -5.90 -7.18
N LEU A 95 14.39 -5.50 -7.21
CA LEU A 95 13.53 -5.56 -6.03
C LEU A 95 12.12 -6.04 -6.38
N VAL A 96 11.44 -6.61 -5.39
CA VAL A 96 10.04 -7.05 -5.49
C VAL A 96 9.21 -6.29 -4.47
N LEU A 97 8.09 -5.72 -4.93
CA LEU A 97 7.09 -5.07 -4.10
C LEU A 97 6.08 -6.10 -3.60
N TYR A 98 5.69 -5.98 -2.34
CA TYR A 98 4.64 -6.81 -1.74
C TYR A 98 3.84 -6.02 -0.73
N VAL A 99 2.57 -6.38 -0.60
CA VAL A 99 1.66 -5.88 0.43
C VAL A 99 1.64 -6.96 1.52
N ASP A 100 1.92 -6.60 2.78
CA ASP A 100 1.69 -7.54 3.87
C ASP A 100 0.19 -7.79 3.96
N GLN A 101 -0.22 -9.06 3.85
CA GLN A 101 -1.61 -9.42 4.07
C GLN A 101 -1.95 -9.04 5.52
N THR A 102 -2.78 -8.01 5.62
CA THR A 102 -3.09 -7.20 6.79
C THR A 102 -3.77 -8.02 7.87
N THR A 103 -3.06 -8.39 8.94
CA THR A 103 -3.72 -8.50 10.26
C THR A 103 -2.75 -8.28 11.43
N ASP A 104 -1.65 -9.03 11.54
CA ASP A 104 -0.93 -9.07 12.84
C ASP A 104 0.11 -7.97 13.05
N ASP A 105 0.95 -7.68 12.05
CA ASP A 105 2.05 -6.72 12.21
C ASP A 105 1.55 -5.27 12.15
N ALA A 106 0.52 -5.01 11.34
CA ALA A 106 -0.14 -3.70 11.23
C ALA A 106 -0.91 -3.34 12.52
N THR A 107 -1.61 -4.30 13.13
CA THR A 107 -2.33 -4.08 14.41
C THR A 107 -1.35 -3.83 15.56
N THR A 108 -0.23 -4.55 15.59
CA THR A 108 0.84 -4.33 16.58
C THR A 108 1.49 -2.95 16.41
N GLY A 109 1.80 -2.56 15.17
CA GLY A 109 2.34 -1.24 14.84
C GLY A 109 1.38 -0.11 15.23
N ARG A 110 0.10 -0.24 14.86
CA ARG A 110 -0.97 0.70 15.22
C ARG A 110 -1.09 0.88 16.73
N THR A 111 -1.19 -0.21 17.47
CA THR A 111 -1.32 -0.16 18.94
C THR A 111 -0.14 0.58 19.58
N ARG A 112 1.07 0.34 19.09
CA ARG A 112 2.27 1.04 19.57
C ARG A 112 2.27 2.53 19.22
N ILE A 113 1.91 2.90 17.99
CA ILE A 113 1.81 4.31 17.59
C ILE A 113 0.75 5.02 18.43
N LEU A 114 -0.39 4.39 18.69
CA LEU A 114 -1.44 4.95 19.54
C LEU A 114 -1.01 5.07 21.01
N ALA A 115 -0.19 4.15 21.53
CA ALA A 115 0.28 4.20 22.91
C ALA A 115 1.39 5.25 23.12
N ASP A 116 2.42 5.24 22.27
CA ASP A 116 3.66 5.97 22.50
C ASP A 116 3.82 7.21 21.58
N GLY A 117 2.96 7.36 20.58
CA GLY A 117 3.04 8.42 19.58
C GLY A 117 2.61 9.79 20.10
N ARG A 118 3.13 10.84 19.46
CA ARG A 118 2.69 12.23 19.64
C ARG A 118 1.28 12.38 19.08
N ARG A 119 0.47 13.24 19.71
CA ARG A 119 -0.91 13.50 19.30
C ARG A 119 -0.98 14.57 18.22
N ALA A 120 -1.82 14.33 17.22
CA ALA A 120 -2.17 15.30 16.21
C ALA A 120 -3.66 15.22 15.90
N GLU A 121 -4.15 16.27 15.25
CA GLU A 121 -5.47 16.29 14.62
C GLU A 121 -5.29 16.08 13.12
N ALA A 122 -6.18 15.33 12.51
CA ALA A 122 -6.18 15.08 11.08
C ALA A 122 -7.49 15.57 10.47
N THR A 123 -7.41 16.25 9.32
CA THR A 123 -8.57 16.57 8.49
C THR A 123 -8.63 15.60 7.33
N VAL A 124 -9.79 14.99 7.10
CA VAL A 124 -9.98 14.04 6.00
C VAL A 124 -10.02 14.78 4.67
N LEU A 125 -9.15 14.40 3.74
CA LEU A 125 -9.10 14.94 2.37
C LEU A 125 -9.74 14.00 1.35
N ALA A 126 -9.67 12.69 1.57
CA ALA A 126 -10.38 11.70 0.78
C ALA A 126 -10.43 10.35 1.51
N ALA A 127 -11.48 9.57 1.26
CA ALA A 127 -11.57 8.18 1.64
C ALA A 127 -11.86 7.33 0.39
N THR A 128 -11.12 6.24 0.20
CA THR A 128 -11.33 5.30 -0.91
C THR A 128 -11.38 3.88 -0.37
N PRO A 129 -12.42 3.07 -0.68
CA PRO A 129 -12.42 1.65 -0.36
C PRO A 129 -11.22 0.94 -1.00
N VAL A 130 -10.54 0.12 -0.20
CA VAL A 130 -9.54 -0.83 -0.68
C VAL A 130 -10.29 -2.12 -1.03
N ALA A 131 -9.99 -2.72 -2.19
CA ALA A 131 -10.66 -3.93 -2.64
C ALA A 131 -10.14 -5.15 -1.85
N THR A 132 -10.60 -5.27 -0.61
CA THR A 132 -10.60 -6.48 0.18
C THR A 132 -12.01 -7.06 0.10
N ASP A 133 -12.14 -8.37 -0.10
CA ASP A 133 -13.44 -9.04 -0.12
C ASP A 133 -14.17 -8.80 1.21
N TYR A 134 -15.02 -7.77 1.26
CA TYR A 134 -15.74 -7.38 2.46
C TYR A 134 -16.87 -8.39 2.72
N GLY A 135 -16.57 -9.40 3.53
CA GLY A 135 -17.53 -10.45 3.92
C GLY A 135 -18.58 -10.03 4.94
N GLY A 136 -18.71 -8.72 5.25
CA GLY A 136 -19.68 -8.20 6.22
C GLY A 136 -19.41 -8.52 7.68
N ARG A 137 -18.30 -9.21 7.99
CA ARG A 137 -17.92 -9.62 9.35
C ARG A 137 -16.74 -8.83 9.93
N ASP A 138 -15.91 -8.27 9.06
CA ASP A 138 -14.74 -7.46 9.41
C ASP A 138 -15.00 -5.98 9.14
N ASP A 139 -14.18 -5.09 9.70
CA ASP A 139 -14.24 -3.66 9.42
C ASP A 139 -13.76 -3.36 7.98
N PRO A 140 -14.41 -2.43 7.25
CA PRO A 140 -13.98 -2.05 5.92
C PRO A 140 -12.59 -1.43 5.96
N VAL A 141 -11.69 -1.88 5.08
CA VAL A 141 -10.36 -1.30 4.93
C VAL A 141 -10.45 -0.13 3.96
N LEU A 142 -10.16 1.07 4.45
CA LEU A 142 -10.16 2.28 3.65
C LEU A 142 -8.76 2.84 3.52
N ARG A 143 -8.50 3.44 2.36
CA ARG A 143 -7.38 4.35 2.15
C ARG A 143 -7.85 5.76 2.45
N LEU A 144 -7.22 6.39 3.42
CA LEU A 144 -7.53 7.75 3.88
C LEU A 144 -6.38 8.68 3.50
N ASP A 145 -6.69 9.72 2.75
CA ASP A 145 -5.79 10.86 2.53
C ASP A 145 -6.11 11.90 3.58
N LEU A 146 -5.14 12.25 4.42
CA LEU A 146 -5.32 13.10 5.59
C LEU A 146 -4.35 14.28 5.56
N GLU A 147 -4.80 15.43 6.09
CA GLU A 147 -3.92 16.54 6.45
C GLU A 147 -3.77 16.60 7.97
N LEU A 148 -2.56 16.37 8.47
CA LEU A 148 -2.26 16.35 9.89
C LEU A 148 -1.75 17.70 10.37
N ARG A 149 -2.11 18.02 11.61
CA ARG A 149 -1.64 19.18 12.35
C ARG A 149 -1.30 18.78 13.79
N ALA A 150 -0.07 19.04 14.19
CA ALA A 150 0.40 18.94 15.57
C ALA A 150 0.81 20.32 16.08
N TRP A 151 0.75 20.52 17.40
CA TRP A 151 1.07 21.82 18.02
C TRP A 151 2.57 22.18 17.94
N ASP A 152 3.41 21.16 17.87
CA ASP A 152 4.88 21.21 17.85
C ASP A 152 5.45 21.05 16.43
N GLU A 153 4.60 20.95 15.41
CA GLU A 153 5.02 20.97 14.00
C GLU A 153 4.67 22.32 13.35
N PRO A 154 5.60 22.94 12.59
CA PRO A 154 5.42 24.31 12.11
C PRO A 154 4.38 24.45 11.00
N ARG A 155 4.08 23.35 10.27
CA ARG A 155 3.15 23.34 9.14
C ARG A 155 2.38 22.04 9.11
N PRO A 156 1.11 22.06 8.64
CA PRO A 156 0.39 20.83 8.38
C PRO A 156 1.09 20.02 7.29
N TRP A 157 0.94 18.69 7.34
CA TRP A 157 1.51 17.78 6.36
C TRP A 157 0.48 16.75 5.92
N ARG A 158 0.64 16.25 4.68
CA ARG A 158 -0.30 15.29 4.10
C ARG A 158 0.25 13.89 4.19
N VAL A 159 -0.60 12.98 4.67
CA VAL A 159 -0.31 11.56 4.78
C VAL A 159 -1.39 10.76 4.09
N ARG A 160 -1.04 9.51 3.81
CA ARG A 160 -1.97 8.50 3.35
C ARG A 160 -1.83 7.29 4.26
N VAL A 161 -2.95 6.87 4.84
CA VAL A 161 -3.01 5.68 5.69
C VAL A 161 -4.00 4.68 5.09
N ILE A 162 -3.73 3.39 5.31
CA ILE A 162 -4.64 2.30 4.93
C ILE A 162 -4.86 1.50 6.18
N GLU A 163 -6.08 1.55 6.72
CA GLU A 163 -6.41 0.85 7.96
C GLU A 163 -7.88 0.43 7.98
N PRO A 164 -8.23 -0.60 8.78
CA PRO A 164 -9.63 -0.92 9.04
C PRO A 164 -10.33 0.25 9.74
N VAL A 165 -11.52 0.59 9.24
CA VAL A 165 -12.37 1.65 9.78
C VAL A 165 -13.55 1.00 10.48
N PRO A 166 -13.68 1.15 11.82
CA PRO A 166 -14.82 0.63 12.56
C PRO A 166 -16.12 1.10 11.94
N LEU A 167 -17.12 0.22 11.83
CA LEU A 167 -18.43 0.58 11.28
C LEU A 167 -19.04 1.81 11.96
N ALA A 168 -18.85 1.96 13.27
CA ALA A 168 -19.31 3.11 14.05
C ALA A 168 -18.62 4.44 13.70
N ALA A 169 -17.48 4.40 12.99
CA ALA A 169 -16.69 5.55 12.62
C ALA A 169 -16.77 5.88 11.11
N LEU A 170 -17.63 5.19 10.35
CA LEU A 170 -17.76 5.41 8.90
C LEU A 170 -18.19 6.83 8.53
N GLU A 171 -18.99 7.50 9.35
CA GLU A 171 -19.41 8.89 9.10
C GLU A 171 -18.29 9.91 9.37
N LEU A 172 -17.22 9.49 10.08
CA LEU A 172 -16.08 10.34 10.39
C LEU A 172 -15.03 10.37 9.27
N VAL A 173 -15.17 9.52 8.24
CA VAL A 173 -14.26 9.50 7.08
C VAL A 173 -14.76 10.36 5.91
N ASP A 174 -15.78 11.17 6.13
CA ASP A 174 -16.26 12.14 5.15
C ASP A 174 -15.29 13.32 4.98
N LEU A 175 -15.26 13.88 3.77
CA LEU A 175 -14.41 15.01 3.43
C LEU A 175 -14.57 16.17 4.42
N GLY A 176 -13.45 16.65 4.97
CA GLY A 176 -13.41 17.77 5.90
C GLY A 176 -13.69 17.41 7.36
N LYS A 177 -14.06 16.17 7.67
CA LYS A 177 -14.18 15.70 9.05
C LYS A 177 -12.82 15.65 9.74
N HIS A 178 -12.86 15.74 11.07
CA HIS A 178 -11.69 15.75 11.92
C HIS A 178 -11.53 14.40 12.63
N LEU A 179 -10.30 13.89 12.66
CA LEU A 179 -9.92 12.64 13.30
C LEU A 179 -8.80 12.90 14.30
N ARG A 180 -8.80 12.14 15.39
CA ARG A 180 -7.67 12.07 16.31
C ARG A 180 -6.68 11.04 15.82
N VAL A 181 -5.41 11.44 15.77
CA VAL A 181 -4.33 10.58 15.30
C VAL A 181 -3.15 10.62 16.25
N ALA A 182 -2.33 9.58 16.15
CA ALA A 182 -1.03 9.50 16.79
C ALA A 182 0.05 9.30 15.73
N PHE A 183 1.23 9.86 15.97
CA PHE A 183 2.36 9.71 15.06
C PHE A 183 3.71 9.69 15.77
N PHE A 184 4.72 9.02 15.19
CA PHE A 184 6.11 9.12 15.69
C PHE A 184 6.92 10.19 14.96
N THR A 185 6.78 10.26 13.63
CA THR A 185 7.59 11.13 12.78
C THR A 185 6.74 11.77 11.68
N VAL A 186 7.16 12.93 11.19
CA VAL A 186 6.56 13.56 10.01
C VAL A 186 7.01 12.80 8.76
N ASP A 187 6.15 11.92 8.28
CA ASP A 187 6.38 11.09 7.09
C ASP A 187 5.14 11.07 6.18
N ARG A 188 4.98 10.04 5.34
CA ARG A 188 3.88 9.93 4.38
C ARG A 188 2.72 9.10 4.92
N GLY A 189 2.76 8.70 6.18
CA GLY A 189 1.72 7.90 6.85
C GLY A 189 2.25 6.60 7.45
N GLU A 190 3.53 6.27 7.25
CA GLU A 190 4.14 5.03 7.75
C GLU A 190 4.15 4.95 9.28
N SER A 191 4.22 6.11 9.94
CA SER A 191 4.27 6.18 11.40
C SER A 191 3.03 6.86 11.98
N VAL A 192 1.89 6.80 11.29
CA VAL A 192 0.62 7.42 11.69
C VAL A 192 -0.44 6.36 11.95
N ALA A 193 -1.26 6.57 12.97
CA ALA A 193 -2.42 5.74 13.27
C ALA A 193 -3.63 6.60 13.67
N VAL A 194 -4.84 6.25 13.20
CA VAL A 194 -6.08 6.90 13.65
C VAL A 194 -6.57 6.29 14.95
N ASP A 195 -6.88 7.16 15.91
CA ASP A 195 -7.55 6.83 17.15
C ASP A 195 -9.07 6.92 16.94
N TRP A 196 -9.66 5.82 16.48
CA TRP A 196 -11.09 5.74 16.22
C TRP A 196 -11.92 5.93 17.50
N ALA A 197 -11.45 5.44 18.64
CA ALA A 197 -12.16 5.57 19.90
C ALA A 197 -12.21 7.03 20.38
N ALA A 198 -11.09 7.74 20.28
CA ALA A 198 -11.05 9.17 20.59
C ALA A 198 -11.85 10.00 19.58
N SER A 199 -11.82 9.64 18.29
CA SER A 199 -12.53 10.38 17.24
C SER A 199 -14.06 10.27 17.38
N VAL A 200 -14.58 9.08 17.73
CA VAL A 200 -16.02 8.88 17.96
C VAL A 200 -16.50 9.57 19.26
N ALA A 201 -15.63 9.77 20.24
CA ALA A 201 -16.00 10.42 21.50
C ALA A 201 -16.18 11.95 21.39
N GLU A 202 -15.76 12.57 20.28
CA GLU A 202 -15.80 14.02 20.07
C GLU A 202 -16.83 14.50 19.03
N ASP A 203 -17.47 13.60 18.27
CA ASP A 203 -18.55 13.94 17.32
C ASP A 203 -19.93 13.97 18.01
#